data_AF-A0A0D2LVI2-F1
#
_entry.id   AF-A0A0D2LVI2-F1
#
_cell.length_a   1.000
_cell.length_b   1.000
_cell.length_c   1.000
_cell.angle_alpha   90.00
_cell.angle_beta   90.00
_cell.angle_gamma   90.00
#
_symmetry.space_group_name_H-M   'P 1'
#
loop_
_entity.id
_entity.type
_entity.pdbx_description
1 polymer ?
#
loop_
_entity_poly.entity_id
_entity_poly.type
_entity_poly.pdbx_seq_one_letter_code
_entity_poly.pdbx_strand_id
1 'polypeptide(L)' 'MANLKECLAWKIGLVSLTCNVWQAGNQDAYFAITGHWSKEVSPDKWKKHSTLFGFTQMNTSHDGVHLG' A
#
# COMPACT_ATOMS: atom_id res chain seq x y z
N MET A 1 16.11 -11.31 -0.07
CA MET A 1 14.84 -11.83 -0.62
C MET A 1 13.93 -12.14 0.56
N ALA A 2 13.24 -11.11 1.09
CA ALA A 2 12.40 -11.26 2.28
C ALA A 2 11.01 -11.75 1.86
N ASN A 3 10.56 -12.81 2.52
CA ASN A 3 9.38 -13.59 2.16
C ASN A 3 8.12 -12.86 2.67
N LEU A 4 7.20 -12.52 1.77
CA LEU A 4 5.99 -11.70 2.02
C LEU A 4 4.96 -12.36 2.98
N LYS A 5 5.27 -13.53 3.55
CA LYS A 5 4.35 -14.36 4.34
C LYS A 5 4.31 -14.04 5.83
N GLU A 6 5.22 -13.22 6.35
CA GLU A 6 5.33 -12.99 7.81
C GLU A 6 4.52 -11.78 8.35
N CYS A 7 3.85 -10.99 7.51
CA CYS A 7 3.07 -9.83 7.98
C CYS A 7 1.66 -10.16 8.51
N LEU A 8 1.27 -11.44 8.61
CA LEU A 8 -0.11 -11.83 8.90
C LEU A 8 -0.26 -12.56 10.25
N ALA A 9 0.11 -11.91 11.36
CA ALA A 9 -0.34 -12.38 12.68
C ALA A 9 -0.23 -11.29 13.78
N TRP A 10 -1.10 -10.28 13.74
CA TRP A 10 -1.58 -9.68 14.99
C TRP A 10 -3.05 -9.29 14.84
N LYS A 11 -3.91 -9.86 15.68
CA LYS A 11 -5.36 -9.61 15.69
C LYS A 11 -5.67 -8.15 16.07
N ILE A 12 -5.73 -7.27 15.08
CA ILE A 12 -6.55 -6.04 15.02
C ILE A 12 -6.88 -5.91 13.53
N GLY A 13 -8.16 -5.70 13.18
CA GLY A 13 -8.75 -5.94 11.85
C GLY A 13 -7.82 -5.74 10.63
N LEU A 14 -7.83 -6.73 9.72
CA LEU A 14 -7.00 -6.81 8.51
C LEU A 14 -6.78 -5.43 7.88
N VAL A 15 -5.55 -4.90 7.97
CA VAL A 15 -5.14 -3.80 7.11
C VAL A 15 -4.96 -4.38 5.71
N SER A 16 -5.72 -3.89 4.74
CA SER A 16 -5.49 -4.22 3.33
C SER A 16 -4.60 -3.15 2.71
N LEU A 17 -3.67 -3.57 1.85
CA LEU A 17 -2.78 -2.67 1.13
C LEU A 17 -3.16 -2.66 -0.35
N THR A 18 -3.22 -1.46 -0.94
CA THR A 18 -3.26 -1.25 -2.38
C THR A 18 -1.92 -0.69 -2.82
N CYS A 19 -1.28 -1.38 -3.76
CA CYS A 19 -0.02 -0.98 -4.37
C CYS A 19 -0.32 -0.47 -5.78
N ASN A 20 -0.16 0.82 -6.01
CA ASN A 20 -0.48 1.47 -7.28
C ASN A 20 0.82 1.88 -7.97
N VAL A 21 1.02 1.44 -9.21
CA VAL A 21 2.08 1.92 -10.10
C VAL A 21 1.41 2.70 -11.22
N TRP A 22 1.91 3.90 -11.51
CA TRP A 22 1.47 4.66 -12.68
C TRP A 22 2.61 5.50 -13.26
N GLN A 23 2.43 5.90 -14.52
CA GLN A 23 3.36 6.77 -15.22
C GLN A 23 2.68 8.12 -15.48
N ALA A 24 3.36 9.23 -15.21
CA ALA A 24 2.92 10.57 -15.57
C ALA A 24 3.67 11.01 -16.83
N GLY A 25 3.01 10.93 -17.97
CA GLY A 25 3.66 11.15 -19.27
C GLY A 25 4.70 10.07 -19.56
N ASN A 26 5.80 10.47 -20.18
CA ASN A 26 6.80 9.55 -20.75
C ASN A 26 8.04 9.39 -19.85
N GLN A 27 8.23 10.29 -18.90
CA GLN A 27 9.49 10.39 -18.13
C GLN A 27 9.34 9.97 -16.68
N ASP A 28 8.17 10.21 -16.09
CA ASP A 28 7.99 10.01 -14.66
C ASP A 28 7.16 8.77 -14.35
N ALA A 29 7.69 7.89 -13.51
CA ALA A 29 6.96 6.76 -12.97
C ALA A 29 6.82 6.92 -11.45
N TYR A 30 5.72 6.42 -10.89
CA TYR A 30 5.41 6.53 -9.47
C TYR A 30 4.86 5.22 -8.93
N PHE A 31 5.19 4.95 -7.66
CA PHE A 31 4.61 3.87 -6.89
C PHE A 31 4.09 4.38 -5.55
N ALA A 32 2.85 4.01 -5.23
CA ALA A 32 2.22 4.34 -3.95
C ALA A 32 1.71 3.09 -3.25
N ILE A 33 1.93 3.05 -1.94
CA ILE A 33 1.31 2.07 -1.04
C ILE A 33 0.29 2.83 -0.21
N THR A 34 -0.98 2.50 -0.39
CA THR A 34 -2.07 3.00 0.45
C THR A 34 -2.62 1.84 1.24
N GLY A 35 -2.74 1.99 2.55
CA GLY A 35 -3.36 0.98 3.39
C GLY A 35 -4.73 1.43 3.85
N HIS A 36 -5.61 0.45 3.99
CA HIS A 36 -7.02 0.63 4.30
C HIS A 36 -7.37 -0.28 5.46
N TRP A 37 -8.16 0.22 6.40
CA TRP A 37 -8.68 -0.58 7.50
C TRP A 37 -10.06 -0.09 7.91
N SER A 38 -10.81 -0.95 8.58
CA SER A 38 -12.08 -0.57 9.20
C SER A 38 -11.92 -0.58 10.70
N LYS A 39 -12.45 0.44 11.37
CA LYS A 39 -12.45 0.55 12.82
C LYS A 39 -13.87 0.79 13.29
N GLU A 40 -14.32 0.01 14.26
CA GLU A 40 -15.57 0.29 14.96
C GLU A 40 -15.40 1.53 15.83
N VAL A 41 -16.27 2.53 15.65
CA VAL A 41 -16.22 3.80 16.38
C VAL A 41 -17.31 3.88 17.47
N SER A 42 -18.36 3.08 17.34
CA SER A 42 -19.40 2.82 18.34
C SER A 42 -20.11 1.51 17.96
N PRO A 43 -20.93 0.91 18.83
CA PRO A 43 -21.63 -0.35 18.52
C PRO A 43 -22.30 -0.32 17.14
N ASP A 44 -21.98 -1.31 16.31
CA ASP A 44 -22.47 -1.50 14.94
C ASP A 44 -22.12 -0.36 13.95
N LYS A 45 -21.31 0.62 14.35
CA LYS A 45 -20.83 1.69 13.48
C LYS A 45 -19.36 1.50 13.14
N TRP A 46 -19.13 1.11 11.90
CA TRP A 46 -17.80 0.93 11.34
C TRP A 46 -17.40 2.12 10.48
N LYS A 47 -16.20 2.65 10.70
CA LYS A 47 -15.59 3.68 9.87
C LYS A 47 -14.45 3.07 9.06
N LYS A 48 -14.45 3.33 7.76
CA LYS A 48 -13.32 3.03 6.88
C LYS A 48 -12.27 4.13 7.00
N HIS A 49 -11.02 3.71 7.02
CA HIS A 49 -9.85 4.57 7.06
C HIS A 49 -8.93 4.19 5.92
N SER A 50 -8.20 5.17 5.41
CA SER A 50 -7.11 4.98 4.48
C SER A 50 -5.98 5.93 4.81
N THR A 51 -4.74 5.49 4.56
CA THR A 51 -3.56 6.34 4.68
C THR A 51 -2.52 5.95 3.63
N LEU A 52 -1.79 6.94 3.14
CA LEU A 52 -0.62 6.73 2.29
C LEU A 52 0.54 6.28 3.20
N PHE A 53 1.04 5.07 2.98
CA PHE A 53 2.18 4.50 3.72
C PHE A 53 3.51 4.75 3.03
N GLY A 54 3.51 4.82 1.70
CA GLY A 54 4.71 5.06 0.92
C GLY A 54 4.37 5.66 -0.43
N PHE A 55 5.25 6.54 -0.90
CA PHE A 55 5.18 7.14 -2.23
C PHE A 55 6.61 7.33 -2.72
N THR A 56 6.96 6.70 -3.84
CA THR A 56 8.29 6.81 -4.42
C THR A 56 8.19 7.09 -5.91
N GLN A 57 9.09 7.93 -6.41
CA GLN A 57 9.30 8.13 -7.83
C GLN A 57 10.25 7.04 -8.35
N MET A 58 9.92 6.48 -9.49
CA MET A 58 10.55 5.31 -10.11
C MET A 58 11.26 5.66 -11.42
N ASN A 59 11.68 6.91 -11.58
CA ASN A 59 12.44 7.34 -12.76
C ASN A 59 13.71 6.49 -12.82
N THR A 60 13.78 5.60 -13.82
CA THR A 60 14.82 4.57 -14.10
C THR A 60 14.58 3.11 -13.67
N SER A 61 13.49 2.73 -12.98
CA SER A 61 13.26 1.30 -12.66
C SER A 61 12.37 0.61 -13.72
N HIS A 62 12.93 0.34 -14.89
CA HIS A 62 12.26 -0.43 -15.96
C HIS A 62 12.47 -1.96 -15.84
N ASP A 63 13.33 -2.36 -14.92
CA ASP A 63 13.61 -3.71 -14.49
C ASP A 63 12.72 -4.03 -13.28
N GLY A 64 11.58 -4.67 -13.54
CA GLY A 64 10.52 -5.00 -12.55
C GLY A 64 10.93 -5.83 -11.32
N VAL A 65 12.22 -5.90 -11.01
CA VAL A 65 12.83 -6.46 -9.80
C VAL A 65 12.78 -5.48 -8.62
N HIS A 66 12.80 -4.16 -8.87
CA HIS A 66 12.77 -3.14 -7.81
C HIS A 66 11.52 -2.26 -7.92
N LEU A 67 10.40 -2.76 -7.38
CA LEU A 67 9.26 -1.91 -7.03
C LEU A 67 9.49 -1.36 -5.61
N GLY A 68 10.45 -0.43 -5.47
CA GLY A 68 10.89 0.15 -4.20
C GLY A 68 12.22 -0.39 -3.69
#